data_AF-A0ABD4YEZ7-F1
#
_entry.id   AF-A0ABD4YEZ7-F1
#
_cell.length_a   1.000
_cell.length_b   1.000
_cell.length_c   1.000
_cell.angle_alpha   90.00
_cell.angle_beta   90.00
_cell.angle_gamma   90.00
#
_symmetry.space_group_name_H-M   'P 1'
#
loop_
_entity.id
_entity.type
_entity.pdbx_description
1 polymer ?
#
loop_
_entity_poly.entity_id
_entity_poly.type
_entity_poly.pdbx_seq_one_letter_code
_entity_poly.pdbx_strand_id
1 'polypeptide(L)' 'MPEIDYEHLSDGAKRRISAFALKKGLSIDQALEAIAIEFLAMGGPAMVGRPKAKLYQLAPKEGLKSDT' A
#
# COMPACT_ATOMS: atom_id res chain seq x y z
N MET A 1 5.73 16.60 -3.85
CA MET A 1 5.65 15.12 -3.85
C MET A 1 6.05 14.65 -5.24
N PRO A 2 6.66 13.46 -5.42
CA PRO A 2 6.74 12.89 -6.76
C PRO A 2 5.31 12.77 -7.30
N GLU A 3 5.02 13.49 -8.38
CA GLU A 3 3.71 13.47 -9.03
C GLU A 3 3.56 12.17 -9.81
N ILE A 4 2.44 11.47 -9.61
CA ILE A 4 2.12 10.28 -10.40
C ILE A 4 1.65 10.78 -11.77
N ASP A 5 2.47 10.57 -12.79
CA ASP A 5 2.10 10.87 -14.17
C ASP A 5 1.04 9.89 -14.66
N TYR A 6 -0.22 10.30 -14.52
CA TYR A 6 -1.37 9.48 -14.87
C TYR A 6 -1.36 9.06 -16.35
N GLU A 7 -0.91 9.95 -17.25
CA GLU A 7 -1.05 9.72 -18.68
C GLU A 7 -0.12 8.64 -19.21
N HIS A 8 1.01 8.42 -18.53
CA HIS A 8 1.95 7.36 -18.87
C HIS A 8 1.67 6.04 -18.15
N LEU A 9 0.60 5.95 -17.36
CA LEU A 9 0.17 4.69 -16.76
C LEU A 9 -0.44 3.74 -17.80
N SER A 10 -0.31 2.44 -17.55
CA SER A 10 -0.97 1.42 -18.37
C SER A 10 -2.51 1.56 -18.32
N ASP A 11 -3.19 1.16 -19.39
CA ASP A 11 -4.66 1.20 -19.48
C ASP A 11 -5.34 0.47 -18.31
N GLY A 12 -4.75 -0.65 -17.87
CA GLY A 12 -5.24 -1.40 -16.72
C GLY A 12 -5.16 -0.61 -15.42
N ALA A 13 -4.08 0.13 -15.21
CA ALA A 13 -3.91 1.00 -14.05
C ALA A 13 -4.89 2.19 -14.11
N LYS A 14 -4.99 2.87 -15.27
CA LYS A 14 -5.96 3.94 -15.50
C LYS A 14 -7.39 3.49 -15.17
N ARG A 15 -7.84 2.34 -15.68
CA ARG A 15 -9.16 1.77 -15.38
C ARG A 15 -9.39 1.53 -13.89
N ARG A 16 -8.41 1.00 -13.16
CA ARG A 16 -8.52 0.73 -11.72
C ARG A 16 -8.60 2.04 -10.92
N ILE A 17 -7.80 3.04 -11.27
CA ILE A 17 -7.81 4.36 -10.65
C ILE A 17 -9.15 5.06 -10.89
N SER A 18 -9.65 5.06 -12.13
CA SER A 18 -10.96 5.63 -12.46
C SER A 18 -12.11 4.93 -11.72
N ALA A 19 -12.08 3.60 -11.61
CA ALA A 19 -13.08 2.86 -10.86
C ALA A 19 -13.03 3.19 -9.36
N PHE A 20 -11.83 3.36 -8.79
CA PHE A 20 -11.66 3.80 -7.41
C PHE A 20 -12.18 5.22 -7.19
N ALA A 21 -11.82 6.15 -8.09
CA ALA A 21 -12.27 7.54 -8.06
C ALA A 21 -13.80 7.62 -8.11
N LEU A 22 -14.43 6.91 -9.05
CA LEU A 22 -15.90 6.84 -9.16
C LEU A 22 -16.55 6.29 -7.89
N LYS A 23 -16.01 5.18 -7.35
CA LYS A 23 -16.54 4.55 -6.12
C LYS A 23 -16.48 5.48 -4.91
N LYS A 24 -15.48 6.36 -4.87
CA LYS A 24 -15.23 7.28 -3.74
C LYS A 24 -15.76 8.70 -3.98
N GLY A 25 -16.29 9.00 -5.17
CA GLY A 25 -16.73 10.34 -5.53
C GLY A 25 -15.59 11.36 -5.62
N LEU A 26 -14.39 10.91 -6.04
CA LEU A 26 -13.18 11.72 -6.12
C LEU A 26 -12.86 12.11 -7.57
N SER A 27 -12.13 13.21 -7.76
CA SER A 27 -11.42 13.44 -9.03
C SER A 27 -10.27 12.44 -9.20
N ILE A 28 -9.73 12.32 -10.43
CA ILE A 28 -8.56 11.47 -10.68
C ILE A 28 -7.35 11.93 -9.85
N ASP A 29 -7.09 13.23 -9.78
CA ASP A 29 -5.97 13.78 -9.00
C ASP A 29 -6.11 13.43 -7.50
N GLN A 30 -7.31 13.60 -6.95
CA GLN A 30 -7.59 13.23 -5.56
C GLN A 30 -7.44 11.73 -5.31
N ALA A 31 -7.85 10.91 -6.28
CA ALA A 31 -7.67 9.46 -6.20
C ALA A 31 -6.18 9.08 -6.20
N LEU A 32 -5.37 9.72 -7.05
CA LEU A 32 -3.93 9.50 -7.11
C LEU A 32 -3.25 9.92 -5.80
N GLU A 33 -3.62 11.07 -5.25
CA GLU A 33 -3.10 11.55 -3.97
C GLU A 33 -3.47 10.60 -2.82
N ALA A 34 -4.72 10.14 -2.76
CA ALA A 34 -5.16 9.17 -1.77
C ALA A 34 -4.37 7.85 -1.86
N ILE A 35 -4.15 7.33 -3.08
CA ILE A 35 -3.35 6.13 -3.31
C ILE A 35 -1.90 6.36 -2.86
N ALA A 36 -1.31 7.51 -3.16
CA ALA A 36 0.07 7.83 -2.78
C ALA A 36 0.23 7.92 -1.25
N ILE A 37 -0.73 8.56 -0.55
CA ILE A 37 -0.74 8.65 0.91
C ILE A 37 -0.85 7.26 1.53
N GLU A 38 -1.79 6.45 1.07
CA GLU A 38 -2.00 5.09 1.60
C GLU A 38 -0.76 4.22 1.35
N PHE A 39 -0.15 4.34 0.17
CA PHE A 39 1.10 3.68 -0.16
C PHE A 39 2.23 4.05 0.80
N LEU A 40 2.41 5.35 1.09
CA LEU A 40 3.41 5.84 2.03
C LEU A 40 3.13 5.35 3.46
N ALA A 41 1.88 5.47 3.92
CA ALA A 41 1.46 5.06 5.25
C ALA A 41 1.67 3.56 5.49
N MET A 42 1.52 2.74 4.45
CA MET A 42 1.81 1.32 4.53
C MET A 42 3.31 0.98 4.45
N GLY A 43 4.21 1.95 4.31
CA GLY A 43 5.64 1.72 4.16
C GLY A 43 6.07 1.30 2.76
N GLY A 44 5.33 1.72 1.73
CA GLY A 44 5.68 1.50 0.33
C GLY A 44 5.19 0.17 -0.26
N PRO A 45 5.77 -0.29 -1.38
CA PRO A 45 5.25 -1.43 -2.12
C PRO A 45 5.50 -2.73 -1.36
N ALA A 46 4.49 -3.60 -1.28
CA ALA A 46 4.66 -5.00 -0.88
C ALA A 46 4.22 -5.92 -2.00
N MET A 47 4.91 -7.05 -2.09
CA MET A 47 4.38 -8.19 -2.84
C MET A 47 3.16 -8.75 -2.10
N VAL A 48 2.10 -9.01 -2.85
CA VAL A 48 0.90 -9.67 -2.34
C VAL A 48 1.30 -11.01 -1.71
N GLY A 49 0.83 -11.26 -0.49
CA GLY A 49 1.13 -12.49 0.25
C GLY A 49 2.50 -12.55 0.94
N ARG A 50 3.35 -11.52 0.81
CA ARG A 50 4.63 -11.45 1.53
C ARG A 50 4.55 -10.49 2.72
N PRO A 51 4.92 -10.91 3.93
CA PRO A 51 5.01 -10.00 5.08
C PRO A 51 6.01 -8.87 4.80
N LYS A 52 5.63 -7.62 5.08
CA LYS A 52 6.51 -6.44 4.94
C LYS A 52 7.66 -6.43 5.95
N ALA A 53 7.45 -7.03 7.11
CA ALA A 53 8.42 -7.10 8.18
C ALA A 53 8.38 -8.48 8.83
N LYS A 54 9.51 -8.89 9.40
CA LYS A 54 9.59 -10.00 10.34
C LYS A 54 9.48 -9.43 11.74
N LEU A 55 8.58 -9.98 12.56
CA LEU A 55 8.51 -9.64 13.98
C LEU A 55 9.60 -10.43 14.70
N TYR A 56 10.45 -9.73 15.45
CA TYR A 56 11.42 -10.34 16.35
C TYR A 56 11.00 -10.03 17.78
N GLN A 57 10.90 -11.05 18.62
CA GLN A 57 10.63 -10.86 20.04
C GLN A 57 11.96 -10.57 20.76
N LEU A 58 12.14 -9.33 21.18
CA LEU A 58 13.38 -8.88 21.84
C LEU A 58 13.53 -9.42 23.27
N ALA A 59 12.42 -9.71 23.95
CA ALA A 59 12.39 -10.32 25.28
C ALA A 59 11.19 -11.28 25.36
N PRO A 60 11.42 -12.61 25.29
CA PRO A 60 10.36 -13.57 25.52
C PRO A 60 9.80 -13.41 26.94
N LYS A 61 8.48 -13.20 27.08
CA LYS A 61 7.83 -13.35 28.38
C LYS A 61 7.99 -14.81 28.80
N GLU A 62 8.34 -15.07 30.06
CA GLU A 62 8.48 -16.45 30.55
C GLU A 62 7.19 -17.24 30.24
N GLY A 63 7.34 -18.32 29.45
CA GLY A 63 6.23 -19.13 28.91
C GLY A 63 6.18 -19.22 27.38
N LEU A 64 6.86 -18.32 26.66
CA LEU A 64 7.01 -18.34 25.19
C LEU A 64 8.43 -18.70 24.77
N LYS A 65 9.06 -19.66 25.45
CA LYS A 65 10.32 -20.23 24.95
C LYS A 65 9.98 -21.06 23.71
N SER A 66 10.61 -20.76 22.57
CA SER A 66 10.46 -21.57 21.37
C SER A 66 11.09 -22.93 21.63
N ASP A 67 10.27 -23.99 21.65
CA ASP A 67 10.78 -25.35 21.63
C ASP A 67 11.55 -25.56 20.31
N THR A 68 12.87 -25.62 20.43
CA THR A 68 13.77 -26.09 19.37
C THR A 68 14.45 -27.34 19.89
#